data_AF-A0A231PLP8-F1
#
_entry.id   AF-A0A231PLP8-F1
#
_cell.length_a   1.000
_cell.length_b   1.000
_cell.length_c   1.000
_cell.angle_alpha   90.00
_cell.angle_beta   90.00
_cell.angle_gamma   90.00
#
_symmetry.space_group_name_H-M   'P 1'
#
loop_
_entity.id
_entity.type
_entity.pdbx_description
1 polymer ?
#
loop_
_entity_poly.entity_id
_entity_poly.type
_entity_poly.pdbx_seq_one_letter_code
_entity_poly.pdbx_strand_id
1 'polypeptide(L)'
;MRRLSGLQTEGAVCVWCGASLVPHTARDLGARPGPDGVTIFPRGCAGCVRATASDVYRIHVAACSTCLRNQPCTDRQALCRLASEGAP
;
A
#
# COMPACT_ATOMS: atom_id res chain seq x y z
N MET A 1 10.79 -9.74 10.19
CA MET A 1 10.00 -8.50 9.97
C MET A 1 10.96 -7.32 9.95
N ARG A 2 10.93 -6.47 8.91
CA ARG A 2 11.78 -5.28 8.83
C ARG A 2 11.20 -4.21 9.75
N ARG A 3 12.01 -3.66 10.67
CA ARG A 3 11.60 -2.55 11.54
C ARG A 3 11.60 -1.26 10.71
N LEU A 4 10.48 -0.52 10.74
CA LEU A 4 10.38 0.78 10.09
C LEU A 4 11.14 1.83 10.91
N SER A 5 11.75 2.80 10.24
CA SER A 5 12.29 3.98 10.93
C SER A 5 11.16 4.94 11.35
N GLY A 6 11.46 5.87 12.25
CA GLY A 6 10.52 6.95 12.65
C GLY A 6 9.96 7.72 11.45
N LEU A 7 10.84 8.08 10.50
CA LEU A 7 10.45 8.76 9.27
C LEU A 7 9.50 7.93 8.39
N GLN A 8 9.63 6.60 8.40
CA GLN A 8 8.73 5.71 7.66
C GLN A 8 7.38 5.55 8.39
N THR A 9 7.39 5.48 9.71
CA THR A 9 6.16 5.38 10.51
C THR A 9 5.33 6.65 10.48
N GLU A 10 5.97 7.81 10.40
CA GLU A 10 5.33 9.13 10.30
C GLU A 10 4.92 9.48 8.86
N GLY A 11 5.38 8.70 7.86
CA GLY A 11 5.09 8.96 6.46
C GLY A 11 5.88 10.12 5.84
N ALA A 12 7.01 10.52 6.45
CA ALA A 12 7.93 11.51 5.88
C ALA A 12 8.75 10.93 4.71
N VAL A 13 9.00 9.63 4.73
CA VAL A 13 9.67 8.91 3.65
C VAL A 13 8.88 7.66 3.25
N CYS A 14 9.12 7.16 2.03
CA CYS A 14 8.45 5.98 1.52
C CYS A 14 8.68 4.77 2.45
N VAL A 15 7.59 4.14 2.87
CA VAL A 15 7.61 2.99 3.77
C VAL A 15 8.38 1.78 3.20
N TRP A 16 8.57 1.70 1.88
CA TRP A 16 9.34 0.64 1.22
C TRP A 16 10.78 1.02 0.91
N CYS A 17 10.99 2.07 0.11
CA CYS A 17 12.31 2.44 -0.42
C CYS A 17 13.03 3.54 0.38
N GLY A 18 12.37 4.20 1.33
CA GLY A 18 12.97 5.27 2.14
C GLY A 18 13.21 6.59 1.40
N ALA A 19 12.78 6.72 0.14
CA ALA A 19 12.85 7.99 -0.59
C ALA A 19 12.01 9.07 0.09
N SER A 20 12.52 10.31 0.13
CA SER A 20 11.77 11.45 0.65
C SER A 20 10.48 11.65 -0.14
N LEU A 21 9.40 11.92 0.59
CA LEU A 21 8.07 12.06 0.01
C LEU A 21 7.70 13.53 -0.11
N VAL A 22 7.23 13.91 -1.29
CA VAL A 22 6.60 15.22 -1.48
C VAL A 22 5.14 15.12 -1.00
N PRO A 23 4.67 16.00 -0.08
CA PRO A 23 3.40 15.81 0.62
C PRO A 23 2.18 15.56 -0.26
N HIS A 24 2.11 16.18 -1.45
CA HIS A 24 0.96 16.12 -2.36
C HIS A 24 1.02 14.97 -3.38
N THR A 25 2.17 14.34 -3.57
CA THR A 25 2.33 13.17 -4.45
C THR A 25 2.48 11.87 -3.68
N ALA A 26 2.73 11.95 -2.37
CA ALA A 26 2.76 10.82 -1.48
C ALA A 26 1.38 10.16 -1.41
N ARG A 27 1.34 8.84 -1.54
CA ARG A 27 0.12 8.07 -1.36
C ARG A 27 -0.05 7.75 0.11
N ASP A 28 -1.15 8.23 0.69
CA ASP A 28 -1.57 7.89 2.04
C ASP A 28 -2.07 6.44 2.08
N LEU A 29 -1.52 5.65 3.01
CA LEU A 29 -1.92 4.26 3.20
C LEU A 29 -2.83 4.08 4.43
N GLY A 30 -3.24 5.18 5.06
CA GLY A 30 -4.12 5.20 6.22
C GLY A 30 -3.41 4.84 7.52
N ALA A 31 -4.04 5.27 8.61
CA ALA A 31 -3.62 4.96 9.97
C ALA A 31 -3.70 3.46 10.23
N ARG A 32 -2.67 2.90 10.87
CA ARG A 32 -2.66 1.48 11.27
C ARG A 32 -1.89 1.29 12.57
N PRO A 33 -2.20 0.25 13.36
CA PRO A 33 -1.45 -0.03 14.57
C PRO A 33 0.01 -0.37 14.22
N GLY A 34 0.94 0.34 14.83
CA GLY A 34 2.36 0.09 14.77
C GLY A 34 2.86 -0.71 15.97
N PRO A 35 4.19 -0.86 16.08
CA PRO A 35 4.82 -1.49 17.24
C PRO A 35 4.41 -0.79 18.54
N ASP A 36 4.31 -1.55 19.62
CA ASP A 36 4.07 -1.04 20.97
C ASP A 36 2.76 -0.24 21.15
N GLY A 37 1.78 -0.47 20.27
CA GLY A 37 0.47 0.18 20.31
C GLY A 37 0.47 1.60 19.73
N VAL A 38 1.59 2.07 19.18
CA VAL A 38 1.68 3.40 18.59
C VAL A 38 1.06 3.38 17.20
N THR A 39 0.03 4.20 16.96
CA THR A 39 -0.54 4.37 15.62
C THR A 39 0.50 4.97 14.67
N ILE A 40 0.66 4.33 13.51
CA ILE A 40 1.55 4.81 12.44
C ILE A 40 0.72 5.27 11.24
N PHE A 41 1.29 6.20 10.48
CA PHE A 41 0.68 6.84 9.31
C PHE A 41 1.59 6.66 8.09
N PRO A 42 1.82 5.41 7.64
CA PRO A 42 2.77 5.15 6.57
C PRO A 42 2.30 5.75 5.25
N ARG A 43 3.25 6.31 4.50
CA ARG A 43 3.03 6.81 3.15
C ARG A 43 3.97 6.11 2.16
N GLY A 44 3.56 6.06 0.90
CA GLY A 44 4.33 5.44 -0.18
C GLY A 44 4.58 6.39 -1.34
N CYS A 45 5.70 6.21 -2.04
CA CYS A 45 5.87 6.82 -3.35
C CYS A 45 5.02 6.08 -4.39
N ALA A 46 4.62 6.76 -5.47
CA ALA A 46 3.76 6.18 -6.50
C ALA A 46 4.29 4.87 -7.08
N GLY A 47 5.60 4.79 -7.35
CA GLY A 47 6.25 3.59 -7.87
C GLY A 47 6.15 2.38 -6.93
N CYS A 48 6.46 2.56 -5.64
CA CYS A 48 6.36 1.48 -4.67
C CYS A 48 4.91 1.06 -4.41
N VAL A 49 3.97 2.02 -4.31
CA VAL A 49 2.55 1.68 -4.15
C VAL A 49 2.04 0.87 -5.32
N ARG A 50 2.37 1.28 -6.56
CA ARG A 50 1.98 0.54 -7.76
C ARG A 50 2.55 -0.88 -7.76
N ALA A 51 3.84 -1.04 -7.47
CA ALA A 51 4.49 -2.35 -7.44
C ALA A 51 3.84 -3.26 -6.39
N THR A 52 3.71 -2.78 -5.15
CA THR A 52 3.10 -3.57 -4.07
C THR A 52 1.62 -3.86 -4.33
N ALA A 53 0.84 -2.91 -4.84
CA ALA A 53 -0.56 -3.14 -5.19
C ALA A 53 -0.71 -4.20 -6.30
N SER A 54 0.19 -4.20 -7.29
CA SER A 54 0.21 -5.20 -8.37
C SER A 54 0.52 -6.61 -7.83
N ASP A 55 1.49 -6.73 -6.93
CA ASP A 55 1.86 -8.00 -6.30
C ASP A 55 0.71 -8.53 -5.43
N VAL A 56 0.14 -7.68 -4.58
CA VAL A 56 -0.99 -8.04 -3.71
C VAL A 56 -2.23 -8.39 -4.54
N TYR A 57 -2.49 -7.66 -5.62
CA TYR A 57 -3.57 -7.97 -6.56
C TYR A 57 -3.43 -9.40 -7.10
N ARG A 58 -2.25 -9.77 -7.62
CA ARG A 58 -1.98 -11.11 -8.17
C ARG A 58 -2.21 -12.22 -7.14
N ILE A 59 -1.74 -12.01 -5.91
CA ILE A 59 -1.94 -12.96 -4.81
C ILE A 59 -3.44 -13.05 -4.44
N HIS A 60 -4.12 -11.91 -4.34
CA HIS A 60 -5.52 -11.84 -3.94
C HIS A 60 -6.43 -12.58 -4.93
N VAL A 61 -6.29 -12.33 -6.24
CA VAL A 61 -7.16 -12.99 -7.23
C VAL A 61 -6.97 -14.51 -7.28
N ALA A 62 -5.78 -15.01 -6.91
CA ALA A 62 -5.49 -16.44 -6.85
C ALA A 62 -6.02 -17.11 -5.58
N ALA A 63 -6.22 -16.37 -4.48
CA ALA A 63 -6.56 -16.93 -3.16
C ALA A 63 -7.95 -16.53 -2.63
N CYS A 64 -8.55 -15.45 -3.13
CA CYS A 64 -9.83 -14.95 -2.67
C CYS A 64 -10.99 -15.81 -3.18
N SER A 65 -11.79 -16.38 -2.27
CA SER A 65 -12.92 -17.24 -2.64
C SER A 65 -13.99 -16.52 -3.46
N THR A 66 -14.23 -15.23 -3.24
CA THR A 66 -15.14 -14.40 -4.06
C THR A 66 -14.62 -14.25 -5.48
N CYS A 67 -13.32 -13.99 -5.65
CA CYS A 67 -12.69 -13.90 -6.97
C CYS A 67 -12.71 -15.23 -7.71
N LEU A 68 -12.39 -16.34 -7.02
CA LEU A 68 -12.42 -17.69 -7.60
C LEU A 68 -13.82 -18.11 -8.06
N ARG A 69 -14.88 -17.56 -7.44
CA ARG A 69 -16.28 -17.74 -7.86
C ARG A 69 -16.74 -16.73 -8.90
N ASN A 70 -15.85 -15.91 -9.45
CA ASN A 70 -16.16 -14.84 -10.41
C ASN A 70 -17.22 -13.83 -9.92
N GLN A 71 -17.25 -13.56 -8.60
CA GLN A 71 -18.19 -12.61 -8.01
C GLN A 71 -17.57 -11.20 -7.85
N PRO A 72 -18.39 -10.14 -7.70
CA PRO A 72 -17.90 -8.80 -7.40
C PRO A 72 -17.10 -8.77 -6.09
N CYS A 73 -15.85 -8.33 -6.18
CA CYS A 73 -14.95 -8.21 -5.03
C CYS A 73 -14.42 -6.77 -4.93
N THR A 74 -14.71 -6.10 -3.82
CA THR A 74 -14.28 -4.72 -3.55
C THR A 74 -12.77 -4.60 -3.42
N ASP A 75 -12.14 -5.58 -2.78
CA ASP A 75 -10.68 -5.59 -2.57
C ASP A 75 -9.94 -5.73 -3.91
N ARG A 76 -10.39 -6.63 -4.79
CA ARG A 76 -9.87 -6.74 -6.16
C ARG A 76 -9.96 -5.41 -6.89
N GLN A 77 -11.09 -4.72 -6.79
CA GLN A 77 -11.29 -3.43 -7.46
C GLN A 77 -10.38 -2.34 -6.87
N ALA A 78 -10.28 -2.26 -5.55
CA ALA A 78 -9.41 -1.30 -4.87
C ALA A 78 -7.93 -1.53 -5.20
N LEU A 79 -7.47 -2.78 -5.18
CA LEU A 79 -6.09 -3.15 -5.53
C LEU A 79 -5.78 -2.84 -7.01
N CYS A 80 -6.72 -3.15 -7.91
CA CYS A 80 -6.58 -2.81 -9.33
C CYS A 80 -6.48 -1.30 -9.55
N ARG A 81 -7.30 -0.52 -8.84
CA ARG A 81 -7.25 0.94 -8.89
C ARG A 81 -5.89 1.46 -8.40
N LEU A 82 -5.43 1.03 -7.22
CA LEU A 82 -4.14 1.42 -6.66
C LEU A 82 -2.96 1.04 -7.57
N ALA A 83 -3.02 -0.11 -8.25
CA ALA A 83 -2.02 -0.53 -9.22
C ALA A 83 -2.03 0.33 -10.51
N SER A 84 -3.18 0.91 -10.85
CA SER A 84 -3.39 1.67 -12.09
C SER A 84 -3.18 3.18 -11.90
N GLU A 85 -3.41 3.72 -10.69
CA GLU A 85 -3.24 5.14 -10.31
C GLU A 85 -1.78 5.66 -10.34
N GLY A 86 -0.86 4.88 -10.91
CA GLY A 86 0.55 5.24 -11.15
C GLY A 86 0.95 5.25 -12.62
N ALA A 87 0.00 5.23 -13.56
CA ALA A 87 0.30 5.52 -14.96
C ALA A 87 0.54 7.05 -15.11
N PRO A 88 1.64 7.48 -15.76
CA PRO A 88 1.88 8.88 -16.06
C PRO A 88 0.79 9.46 -16.99
#